data_AF-A0A1H9JU09-F1
#
_entry.id   AF-A0A1H9JU09-F1
#
_cell.length_a   1.000
_cell.length_b   1.000
_cell.length_c   1.000
_cell.angle_alpha   90.00
_cell.angle_beta   90.00
_cell.angle_gamma   90.00
#
_symmetry.space_group_name_H-M   'P 1'
#
loop_
_entity.id
_entity.type
_entity.pdbx_description
1 polymer ?
#
loop_
_entity_poly.entity_id
_entity_poly.type
_entity_poly.pdbx_seq_one_letter_code
_entity_poly.pdbx_strand_id
1 'polypeptide(L)'
;MLKVTFSHWWPLFAALLLVGLRLFASPAFIESVYSRGLYPILRYGWDFTLPLLSPFPLYYLFWALVIWWVWATVRRCRARVKEAGWGAAVGFFLRRLLNAIAGLVAVFLLVWGFNYGREDVDKRMGFGRYQPSLEELRERVHDGARELADWRRQITPDSAALTAADLPEDPYLAVRGLVRQALRDHDYPDPGRPRGRQLRPEGILMRFSTAGVYWPWVGESNIDAGLHPLQKPAVMAHELAHAYGFGDEGTCTFWAWLAGQRTEDPALAYAFRLAYWRRIAGRLRMAEPEAYATWRADSLDPGIRNDLQAIYTNSARFEDIAPAIRNATYNTYLKAQGVHDGLLNYGTVVQLVEGYRRAEPSAG
;
A
#
# COMPACT_ATOMS: atom_id res chain seq x y z
N MET A 1 -18.20 9.67 -43.03
CA MET A 1 -17.04 8.86 -42.61
C MET A 1 -16.14 9.70 -41.71
N LEU A 2 -16.09 9.41 -40.41
CA LEU A 2 -15.06 9.98 -39.54
C LEU A 2 -13.70 9.42 -39.97
N LYS A 3 -12.84 10.24 -40.58
CA LYS A 3 -11.43 9.87 -40.80
C LYS A 3 -10.76 9.75 -39.44
N VAL A 4 -10.68 8.52 -38.92
CA VAL A 4 -9.87 8.19 -37.74
C VAL A 4 -8.42 8.40 -38.14
N THR A 5 -7.87 9.54 -37.76
CA THR A 5 -6.46 9.86 -38.01
C THR A 5 -5.67 9.44 -36.78
N PHE A 6 -4.58 8.70 -36.99
CA PHE A 6 -3.69 8.18 -35.94
C PHE A 6 -3.26 9.27 -34.93
N SER A 7 -3.04 10.49 -35.42
CA SER A 7 -2.67 11.65 -34.60
C SER A 7 -3.67 11.98 -33.48
N HIS A 8 -4.95 11.62 -33.63
CA HIS A 8 -5.99 11.90 -32.64
C HIS A 8 -6.21 10.79 -31.62
N TRP A 9 -5.64 9.59 -31.82
CA TRP A 9 -5.89 8.41 -30.99
C TRP A 9 -4.63 7.66 -30.58
N TRP A 10 -3.44 8.22 -30.84
CA TRP A 10 -2.17 7.61 -30.45
C TRP A 10 -2.09 7.21 -28.96
N PRO A 11 -2.67 7.95 -27.97
CA PRO A 11 -2.61 7.52 -26.57
C PRO A 11 -3.38 6.22 -26.35
N LEU A 12 -4.52 6.06 -27.04
CA LEU A 12 -5.32 4.83 -27.00
C LEU A 12 -4.54 3.66 -27.58
N PHE A 13 -3.91 3.84 -28.75
CA PHE A 13 -3.09 2.78 -29.35
C PHE A 13 -1.89 2.41 -28.47
N ALA A 14 -1.22 3.40 -27.87
CA ALA A 14 -0.12 3.16 -26.93
C ALA A 14 -0.59 2.38 -25.69
N ALA A 15 -1.72 2.78 -25.10
CA ALA A 15 -2.29 2.08 -23.94
C ALA A 15 -2.67 0.64 -24.28
N LEU A 16 -3.34 0.40 -25.42
CA LEU A 16 -3.71 -0.94 -25.86
C LEU A 16 -2.47 -1.82 -26.11
N LEU A 17 -1.43 -1.28 -26.72
CA LEU A 17 -0.16 -1.97 -26.92
C LEU A 17 0.48 -2.37 -25.58
N LEU A 18 0.56 -1.44 -24.63
CA LEU A 18 1.16 -1.68 -23.31
C LEU A 18 0.34 -2.66 -22.47
N VAL A 19 -0.99 -2.58 -22.53
CA VAL A 19 -1.89 -3.56 -21.91
C VAL A 19 -1.67 -4.94 -22.52
N GLY A 20 -1.60 -5.03 -23.86
CA GLY A 20 -1.28 -6.27 -24.55
C GLY A 20 0.07 -6.83 -24.09
N LEU A 21 1.12 -6.00 -24.05
CA LEU A 21 2.43 -6.39 -23.56
C LEU A 21 2.35 -6.93 -22.12
N ARG A 22 1.60 -6.27 -21.22
CA ARG A 22 1.45 -6.76 -19.84
C ARG A 22 0.71 -8.08 -19.79
N LEU A 23 -0.33 -8.28 -20.59
CA LEU A 23 -1.12 -9.50 -20.56
C LEU A 23 -0.35 -10.72 -21.06
N PHE A 24 0.54 -10.53 -22.05
CA PHE A 24 1.29 -11.62 -22.68
C PHE A 24 2.72 -11.80 -22.16
N ALA A 25 3.27 -10.81 -21.45
CA ALA A 25 4.59 -10.95 -20.85
C ALA A 25 4.58 -11.94 -19.67
N SER A 26 5.53 -12.88 -19.70
CA SER A 26 5.72 -13.85 -18.61
C SER A 26 6.29 -13.17 -17.35
N PRO A 27 6.06 -13.74 -16.16
CA PRO A 27 6.63 -13.20 -14.93
C PRO A 27 8.15 -13.08 -14.95
N ALA A 28 8.84 -14.07 -15.51
CA ALA A 28 10.30 -14.04 -15.67
C ALA A 28 10.79 -12.90 -16.59
N PHE A 29 10.05 -12.61 -17.67
CA PHE A 29 10.36 -11.49 -18.55
C PHE A 29 10.16 -10.16 -17.84
N ILE A 30 9.03 -9.99 -17.13
CA ILE A 30 8.74 -8.77 -16.38
C ILE A 30 9.78 -8.56 -15.28
N GLU A 31 10.12 -9.60 -14.52
CA GLU A 31 11.10 -9.53 -13.43
C GLU A 31 12.47 -9.08 -13.94
N SER A 32 12.99 -9.72 -15.01
CA SER A 32 14.33 -9.45 -15.53
C SER A 32 14.42 -8.14 -16.32
N VAL A 33 13.49 -7.88 -17.24
CA VAL A 33 13.57 -6.74 -18.16
C VAL A 33 13.00 -5.46 -17.54
N TYR A 34 11.82 -5.56 -16.94
CA TYR A 34 11.14 -4.39 -16.40
C TYR A 34 11.52 -4.13 -14.94
N SER A 35 11.18 -5.04 -14.02
CA SER A 35 11.21 -4.75 -12.58
C SER A 35 12.62 -4.66 -11.98
N ARG A 36 13.59 -5.43 -12.49
CA ARG A 36 15.02 -5.33 -12.09
C ARG A 36 15.88 -4.56 -13.09
N GLY A 37 15.37 -4.30 -14.30
CA GLY A 37 16.07 -3.58 -15.37
C GLY A 37 15.62 -2.12 -15.52
N LEU A 38 14.52 -1.91 -16.25
CA LEU A 38 14.02 -0.58 -16.59
C LEU A 38 13.50 0.22 -15.38
N TYR A 39 12.73 -0.42 -14.51
CA TYR A 39 12.07 0.25 -13.38
C TYR A 39 13.06 0.91 -12.40
N PRO A 40 14.17 0.26 -12.00
CA PRO A 40 15.23 0.91 -11.22
C PRO A 40 15.75 2.20 -11.86
N ILE A 41 15.98 2.19 -13.18
CA ILE A 41 16.46 3.38 -13.91
C ILE A 41 15.41 4.49 -13.85
N LEU A 42 14.14 4.17 -14.12
CA LEU A 42 13.03 5.13 -14.04
C LEU A 42 12.90 5.70 -12.62
N ARG A 43 13.03 4.85 -11.60
CA ARG A 43 12.97 5.23 -10.19
C ARG A 43 14.11 6.18 -9.80
N TYR A 44 15.35 5.87 -10.17
CA TYR A 44 16.49 6.75 -9.97
C TYR A 44 16.30 8.08 -10.72
N GLY A 45 15.86 8.05 -11.97
CA GLY A 45 15.57 9.27 -12.73
C GLY A 45 14.53 10.14 -12.04
N TRP A 46 13.43 9.54 -11.56
CA TRP A 46 12.36 10.26 -10.91
C TRP A 46 12.75 10.87 -9.56
N ASP A 47 13.32 10.06 -8.65
CA ASP A 47 13.58 10.49 -7.27
C ASP A 47 14.60 11.62 -7.14
N PHE A 48 15.46 11.79 -8.15
CA PHE A 48 16.47 12.84 -8.21
C PHE A 48 16.04 14.06 -9.06
N THR A 49 14.74 14.20 -9.36
CA THR A 49 14.18 15.35 -10.09
C THR A 49 13.18 16.16 -9.25
N LEU A 50 11.93 16.30 -9.70
CA LEU A 50 10.88 17.13 -9.10
C LEU A 50 10.54 16.76 -7.64
N PRO A 51 10.52 15.48 -7.23
CA PRO A 51 10.26 15.12 -5.83
C PRO A 51 11.30 15.69 -4.87
N LEU A 52 12.57 15.83 -5.30
CA LEU A 52 13.64 16.35 -4.45
C LEU A 52 13.35 17.80 -4.04
N LEU A 53 12.82 18.59 -4.98
CA LEU A 53 12.60 20.02 -4.86
C LEU A 53 11.23 20.37 -4.27
N SER A 54 10.27 19.45 -4.27
CA SER A 54 8.92 19.73 -3.77
C SER A 54 8.86 19.77 -2.23
N PRO A 55 8.48 20.90 -1.61
CA PRO A 55 8.27 20.97 -0.16
C PRO A 55 6.94 20.31 0.26
N PHE A 56 6.04 20.01 -0.68
CA PHE A 56 4.74 19.42 -0.43
C PHE A 56 4.57 18.06 -1.16
N PRO A 57 3.59 17.22 -0.76
CA PRO A 57 3.31 15.97 -1.46
C PRO A 57 2.83 16.20 -2.90
N LEU A 58 3.48 15.56 -3.87
CA LEU A 58 3.15 15.69 -5.30
C LEU A 58 1.78 15.11 -5.65
N TYR A 59 1.22 14.29 -4.74
CA TYR A 59 -0.17 13.85 -4.78
C TYR A 59 -1.15 15.01 -5.02
N TYR A 60 -0.99 16.15 -4.33
CA TYR A 60 -1.88 17.31 -4.51
C TYR A 60 -1.69 17.98 -5.87
N LEU A 61 -0.46 18.05 -6.37
CA LEU A 61 -0.18 18.62 -7.69
C LEU A 61 -0.86 17.79 -8.78
N PHE A 62 -0.81 16.46 -8.67
CA PHE A 62 -1.52 15.59 -9.60
C PHE A 62 -3.02 15.90 -9.63
N TRP A 63 -3.68 15.97 -8.47
CA TRP A 63 -5.12 16.27 -8.42
C TRP A 63 -5.45 17.70 -8.85
N ALA A 64 -4.60 18.68 -8.57
CA ALA A 64 -4.75 20.04 -9.09
C ALA A 64 -4.70 20.07 -10.63
N LEU A 65 -3.79 19.30 -11.24
CA LEU A 65 -3.70 19.15 -12.70
C LEU A 65 -4.94 18.45 -13.28
N VAL A 66 -5.49 17.45 -12.58
CA VAL A 66 -6.76 16.80 -12.98
C VAL A 66 -7.92 17.79 -12.95
N ILE A 67 -8.07 18.56 -11.86
CA ILE A 67 -9.12 19.58 -11.72
C ILE A 67 -8.99 20.65 -12.82
N TRP A 68 -7.76 21.14 -13.07
CA TRP A 68 -7.49 22.07 -14.15
C TRP A 68 -7.83 21.49 -15.52
N TRP A 69 -7.48 20.23 -15.78
CA TRP A 69 -7.81 19.54 -17.02
C TRP A 69 -9.33 19.42 -17.20
N VAL A 70 -10.08 19.08 -16.15
CA VAL A 70 -11.56 19.01 -16.18
C VAL A 70 -12.14 20.39 -16.49
N TRP A 71 -11.70 21.43 -15.78
CA TRP A 71 -12.14 22.81 -16.02
C TRP A 71 -11.87 23.26 -17.46
N ALA A 72 -10.65 23.02 -17.97
CA ALA A 72 -10.27 23.38 -19.34
C ALA A 72 -11.10 22.60 -20.37
N THR A 73 -11.42 21.33 -20.09
CA THR A 73 -12.30 20.50 -20.92
C THR A 73 -13.70 21.10 -20.98
N VAL A 74 -14.30 21.43 -19.83
CA VAL A 74 -15.64 22.01 -19.75
C VAL A 74 -15.71 23.34 -20.50
N ARG A 75 -14.71 24.22 -20.37
CA ARG A 75 -14.68 25.51 -21.10
C ARG A 75 -14.65 25.30 -22.62
N ARG A 76 -13.84 24.36 -23.11
CA ARG A 76 -13.75 24.03 -24.54
C ARG A 76 -15.03 23.38 -25.05
N CYS A 77 -15.66 22.50 -24.28
CA CYS A 77 -16.95 21.93 -24.63
C CYS A 77 -18.03 23.01 -24.76
N ARG A 78 -18.10 23.96 -23.81
CA ARG A 78 -19.05 25.10 -23.87
C ARG A 78 -18.84 25.98 -25.11
N ALA A 79 -17.60 26.27 -25.48
CA ALA A 79 -17.30 27.00 -26.72
C ALA A 79 -17.76 26.21 -27.95
N ARG A 80 -17.49 24.91 -27.99
CA ARG A 80 -17.89 24.04 -29.11
C ARG A 80 -19.40 23.86 -29.25
N VAL A 81 -20.15 23.86 -28.15
CA VAL A 81 -21.62 23.87 -28.20
C VAL A 81 -22.12 25.11 -28.95
N LYS A 82 -21.50 26.28 -28.72
CA LYS A 82 -21.86 27.54 -29.40
C LYS A 82 -21.48 27.54 -30.88
N GLU A 83 -20.33 26.97 -31.23
CA GLU A 83 -19.79 26.98 -32.60
C GLU A 83 -20.39 25.90 -33.50
N ALA A 84 -20.61 24.70 -32.99
CA ALA A 84 -20.86 23.50 -33.79
C ALA A 84 -21.96 22.58 -33.22
N GLY A 85 -22.67 23.04 -32.19
CA GLY A 85 -23.77 22.30 -31.57
C GLY A 85 -23.34 21.20 -30.58
N TRP A 86 -24.36 20.59 -29.94
CA TRP A 86 -24.17 19.63 -28.85
C TRP A 86 -23.43 18.35 -29.27
N GLY A 87 -23.76 17.78 -30.43
CA GLY A 87 -23.14 16.54 -30.91
C GLY A 87 -21.63 16.65 -31.10
N ALA A 88 -21.17 17.77 -31.66
CA ALA A 88 -19.74 18.04 -31.85
C ALA A 88 -19.00 18.21 -30.50
N ALA A 89 -19.65 18.83 -29.52
CA ALA A 89 -19.10 18.99 -28.17
C ALA A 89 -19.00 17.64 -27.42
N VAL A 90 -20.01 16.78 -27.53
CA VAL A 90 -19.99 15.43 -26.94
C VAL A 90 -18.89 14.57 -27.57
N GLY A 91 -18.78 14.55 -28.90
CA GLY A 91 -17.71 13.80 -29.58
C GLY A 91 -16.31 14.29 -29.20
N PHE A 92 -16.13 15.61 -29.06
CA PHE A 92 -14.88 16.19 -28.56
C PHE A 92 -14.58 15.76 -27.12
N PHE A 93 -15.57 15.83 -26.23
CA PHE A 93 -15.44 15.42 -24.83
C PHE A 93 -15.03 13.96 -24.69
N LEU A 94 -15.79 13.05 -25.33
CA LEU A 94 -15.54 11.61 -25.27
C LEU A 94 -14.15 11.25 -25.77
N ARG A 95 -13.73 11.79 -26.91
CA ARG A 95 -12.37 11.58 -27.42
C ARG A 95 -11.31 12.07 -26.45
N ARG A 96 -11.49 13.27 -25.89
CA ARG A 96 -10.53 13.86 -24.95
C ARG A 96 -10.45 13.04 -23.65
N LEU A 97 -11.59 12.56 -23.15
CA LEU A 97 -11.68 11.69 -21.98
C LEU A 97 -10.99 10.34 -22.23
N LEU A 98 -11.31 9.67 -23.34
CA LEU A 98 -10.71 8.39 -23.71
C LEU A 98 -9.19 8.51 -23.88
N ASN A 99 -8.70 9.57 -24.54
CA ASN A 99 -7.27 9.80 -24.66
C ASN A 99 -6.60 10.14 -23.32
N ALA A 100 -7.29 10.84 -22.41
CA ALA A 100 -6.74 11.12 -21.09
C ALA A 100 -6.65 9.86 -20.24
N ILE A 101 -7.69 9.02 -20.22
CA ILE A 101 -7.68 7.73 -19.53
C ILE A 101 -6.60 6.82 -20.13
N ALA A 102 -6.55 6.70 -21.46
CA ALA A 102 -5.53 5.90 -22.12
C ALA A 102 -4.12 6.41 -21.83
N GLY A 103 -3.91 7.73 -21.85
CA GLY A 103 -2.63 8.34 -21.45
C GLY A 103 -2.25 8.01 -20.01
N LEU A 104 -3.20 8.09 -19.07
CA LEU A 104 -2.96 7.73 -17.66
C LEU A 104 -2.60 6.24 -17.51
N VAL A 105 -3.28 5.34 -18.22
CA VAL A 105 -2.99 3.90 -18.22
C VAL A 105 -1.61 3.63 -18.83
N ALA A 106 -1.28 4.27 -19.96
CA ALA A 106 0.00 4.10 -20.63
C ALA A 106 1.15 4.58 -19.73
N VAL A 107 1.03 5.77 -19.14
CA VAL A 107 2.01 6.29 -18.17
C VAL A 107 2.11 5.36 -16.97
N PHE A 108 0.97 4.95 -16.38
CA PHE A 108 0.94 4.03 -15.25
C PHE A 108 1.72 2.75 -15.55
N LEU A 109 1.43 2.08 -16.67
CA LEU A 109 2.15 0.86 -17.07
C LEU A 109 3.63 1.11 -17.23
N LEU A 110 4.03 2.15 -17.97
CA LEU A 110 5.43 2.48 -18.25
C LEU A 110 6.24 2.83 -16.99
N VAL A 111 5.65 3.56 -16.05
CA VAL A 111 6.38 4.03 -14.85
C VAL A 111 6.32 3.05 -13.69
N TRP A 112 5.30 2.19 -13.62
CA TRP A 112 5.15 1.27 -12.50
C TRP A 112 4.34 0.00 -12.77
N GLY A 113 3.25 0.06 -13.53
CA GLY A 113 2.20 -0.96 -13.57
C GLY A 113 2.62 -2.35 -14.07
N PHE A 114 3.71 -2.48 -14.83
CA PHE A 114 4.27 -3.80 -15.14
C PHE A 114 4.72 -4.57 -13.89
N ASN A 115 5.03 -3.88 -12.77
CA ASN A 115 5.41 -4.51 -11.50
C ASN A 115 4.32 -5.42 -10.90
N TYR A 116 3.06 -5.34 -11.35
CA TYR A 116 2.03 -6.32 -11.00
C TYR A 116 2.26 -7.71 -11.62
N GLY A 117 3.17 -7.85 -12.58
CA GLY A 117 3.49 -9.12 -13.22
C GLY A 117 4.82 -9.71 -12.78
N ARG A 118 5.36 -9.28 -11.63
CA ARG A 118 6.61 -9.83 -11.09
C ARG A 118 6.49 -11.30 -10.74
N GLU A 119 7.65 -11.93 -10.61
CA GLU A 119 7.73 -13.25 -9.99
C GLU A 119 7.32 -13.17 -8.51
N ASP A 120 6.65 -14.21 -8.01
CA ASP A 120 6.21 -14.26 -6.62
C ASP A 120 7.41 -14.26 -5.67
N VAL A 121 7.32 -13.48 -4.59
CA VAL A 121 8.43 -13.29 -3.63
C VAL A 121 8.90 -14.59 -2.99
N ASP A 122 7.96 -15.50 -2.68
CA ASP A 122 8.21 -16.80 -2.06
C ASP A 122 8.98 -17.75 -2.99
N LYS A 123 8.65 -17.76 -4.29
CA LYS A 123 9.39 -18.55 -5.29
C LYS A 123 10.81 -18.03 -5.44
N ARG A 124 10.99 -16.71 -5.48
CA ARG A 124 12.29 -16.08 -5.68
C ARG A 124 13.21 -16.24 -4.47
N MET A 125 12.66 -16.15 -3.27
CA MET A 125 13.41 -16.37 -2.01
C MET A 125 13.57 -17.85 -1.67
N GLY A 126 12.88 -18.76 -2.36
CA GLY A 126 13.06 -20.20 -2.18
C GLY A 126 12.32 -20.80 -0.97
N PHE A 127 11.20 -20.20 -0.56
CA PHE A 127 10.37 -20.75 0.53
C PHE A 127 8.93 -21.04 0.06
N GLY A 128 8.27 -21.97 0.75
CA GLY A 128 6.87 -22.30 0.47
C GLY A 128 5.93 -21.48 1.35
N ARG A 129 4.84 -20.94 0.76
CA ARG A 129 3.72 -20.36 1.53
C ARG A 129 3.16 -21.39 2.52
N TYR A 130 2.91 -20.96 3.75
CA TYR A 130 2.42 -21.86 4.80
C TYR A 130 1.21 -21.30 5.57
N GLN A 131 0.10 -22.02 5.55
CA GLN A 131 -1.08 -21.65 6.34
C GLN A 131 -1.04 -22.36 7.71
N PRO A 132 -0.85 -21.64 8.83
CA PRO A 132 -0.86 -22.24 10.15
C PRO A 132 -2.24 -22.81 10.48
N SER A 133 -2.24 -23.92 11.23
CA SER A 133 -3.44 -24.45 11.88
C SER A 133 -4.00 -23.46 12.90
N LEU A 134 -5.24 -23.67 13.36
CA LEU A 134 -5.83 -22.81 14.38
C LEU A 134 -5.03 -22.87 15.70
N GLU A 135 -4.47 -24.02 16.03
CA GLU A 135 -3.63 -24.21 17.21
C GLU A 135 -2.32 -23.42 17.12
N GLU A 136 -1.57 -23.56 16.02
CA GLU A 136 -0.34 -22.78 15.78
C GLU A 136 -0.62 -21.28 15.71
N LEU A 137 -1.76 -20.88 15.13
CA LEU A 137 -2.18 -19.47 15.12
C LEU A 137 -2.41 -18.95 16.55
N ARG A 138 -3.05 -19.76 17.41
CA ARG A 138 -3.29 -19.41 18.81
C ARG A 138 -1.99 -19.24 19.57
N GLU A 139 -1.08 -20.21 19.44
CA GLU A 139 0.26 -20.14 20.01
C GLU A 139 0.99 -18.89 19.53
N ARG A 140 0.99 -18.61 18.22
CA ARG A 140 1.65 -17.43 17.66
C ARG A 140 1.09 -16.12 18.20
N VAL A 141 -0.23 -16.02 18.39
CA VAL A 141 -0.86 -14.84 18.99
C VAL A 141 -0.45 -14.68 20.45
N HIS A 142 -0.45 -15.77 21.22
CA HIS A 142 -0.09 -15.74 22.64
C HIS A 142 1.39 -15.42 22.84
N ASP A 143 2.27 -16.02 22.03
CA ASP A 143 3.71 -15.83 22.09
C ASP A 143 4.11 -14.44 21.62
N GLY A 144 3.55 -14.00 20.49
CA GLY A 144 3.76 -12.64 19.98
C GLY A 144 3.24 -11.57 20.94
N ALA A 145 2.21 -11.85 21.74
CA ALA A 145 1.76 -10.93 22.79
C ALA A 145 2.76 -10.80 23.94
N ARG A 146 3.47 -11.88 24.30
CA ARG A 146 4.54 -11.84 25.30
C ARG A 146 5.75 -11.07 24.78
N GLU A 147 6.17 -11.35 23.54
CA GLU A 147 7.26 -10.62 22.87
C GLU A 147 6.93 -9.12 22.75
N LEU A 148 5.69 -8.79 22.37
CA LEU A 148 5.24 -7.39 22.32
C LEU A 148 5.33 -6.71 23.69
N ALA A 149 5.00 -7.42 24.77
CA ALA A 149 5.08 -6.85 26.11
C ALA A 149 6.55 -6.57 26.50
N ASP A 150 7.48 -7.42 26.08
CA ASP A 150 8.93 -7.20 26.28
C ASP A 150 9.42 -5.96 25.53
N TRP A 151 9.05 -5.79 24.26
CA TRP A 151 9.39 -4.59 23.49
C TRP A 151 8.74 -3.34 24.07
N ARG A 152 7.47 -3.43 24.48
CA ARG A 152 6.74 -2.29 25.04
C ARG A 152 7.37 -1.78 26.34
N ARG A 153 7.80 -2.68 27.23
CA ARG A 153 8.47 -2.34 28.49
C ARG A 153 9.80 -1.60 28.30
N GLN A 154 10.47 -1.79 27.16
CA GLN A 154 11.68 -1.05 26.82
C GLN A 154 11.41 0.40 26.41
N ILE A 155 10.16 0.74 26.06
CA ILE A 155 9.74 2.10 25.72
C ILE A 155 9.32 2.85 26.98
N THR A 156 8.41 2.25 27.77
CA THR A 156 7.93 2.80 29.03
C THR A 156 7.57 1.68 30.02
N PRO A 157 7.86 1.85 31.33
CA PRO A 157 7.46 0.87 32.34
C PRO A 157 5.98 0.93 32.71
N ASP A 158 5.26 2.00 32.36
CA ASP A 158 3.84 2.17 32.69
C ASP A 158 2.90 1.55 31.63
N SER A 159 1.59 1.61 31.89
CA SER A 159 0.56 1.11 30.98
C SER A 159 -0.16 2.20 30.19
N ALA A 160 0.26 3.47 30.26
CA ALA A 160 -0.35 4.55 29.51
C ALA A 160 -0.15 4.32 28.01
N ALA A 161 -1.16 4.68 27.20
CA ALA A 161 -1.11 4.45 25.77
C ALA A 161 0.02 5.27 25.12
N LEU A 162 0.82 4.63 24.25
CA LEU A 162 1.93 5.29 23.57
C LEU A 162 1.43 6.35 22.57
N THR A 163 2.18 7.44 22.51
CA THR A 163 1.89 8.63 21.72
C THR A 163 3.00 8.89 20.70
N ALA A 164 2.91 10.01 19.97
CA ALA A 164 3.97 10.40 19.04
C ALA A 164 5.29 10.74 19.75
N ALA A 165 5.26 11.13 21.04
CA ALA A 165 6.46 11.46 21.80
C ALA A 165 7.31 10.22 22.14
N ASP A 166 6.71 9.03 22.09
CA ASP A 166 7.36 7.76 22.38
C ASP A 166 7.97 7.09 21.13
N LEU A 167 7.81 7.70 19.95
CA LEU A 167 8.37 7.24 18.69
C LEU A 167 9.45 8.20 18.19
N PRO A 168 10.37 7.75 17.32
CA PRO A 168 11.35 8.62 16.68
C PRO A 168 10.68 9.80 15.95
N GLU A 169 11.31 10.99 16.03
CA GLU A 169 10.77 12.25 15.49
C GLU A 169 10.50 12.19 13.97
N ASP A 170 11.41 11.56 13.22
CA ASP A 170 11.21 11.23 11.80
C ASP A 170 11.27 9.71 11.59
N PRO A 171 10.14 8.99 11.78
CA PRO A 171 10.11 7.55 11.59
C PRO A 171 10.33 7.18 10.12
N TYR A 172 10.15 8.10 9.17
CA TYR A 172 10.26 7.78 7.75
C TYR A 172 11.71 7.51 7.32
N LEU A 173 12.68 8.30 7.79
CA LEU A 173 14.08 8.07 7.43
C LEU A 173 14.55 6.69 7.91
N ALA A 174 14.20 6.34 9.15
CA ALA A 174 14.48 5.03 9.73
C ALA A 174 13.77 3.91 8.94
N VAL A 175 12.46 4.03 8.73
CA VAL A 175 11.65 3.02 8.03
C VAL A 175 12.15 2.76 6.61
N ARG A 176 12.52 3.80 5.85
CA ARG A 176 13.09 3.60 4.52
C ARG A 176 14.41 2.84 4.57
N GLY A 177 15.27 3.12 5.55
CA GLY A 177 16.50 2.35 5.77
C GLY A 177 16.22 0.86 6.00
N LEU A 178 15.25 0.57 6.88
CA LEU A 178 14.85 -0.80 7.22
C LEU A 178 14.30 -1.58 6.01
N VAL A 179 13.44 -0.94 5.20
CA VAL A 179 12.91 -1.58 3.97
C VAL A 179 14.05 -1.86 2.98
N ARG A 180 14.98 -0.93 2.80
CA ARG A 180 16.13 -1.13 1.90
C ARG A 180 17.03 -2.26 2.38
N GLN A 181 17.29 -2.33 3.68
CA GLN A 181 18.05 -3.43 4.26
C GLN A 181 17.34 -4.76 4.03
N ALA A 182 16.02 -4.83 4.25
CA ALA A 182 15.23 -6.02 3.95
C ALA A 182 15.37 -6.50 2.51
N LEU A 183 15.25 -5.59 1.56
CA LEU A 183 15.41 -5.90 0.13
C LEU A 183 16.82 -6.41 -0.18
N ARG A 184 17.86 -5.75 0.33
CA ARG A 184 19.27 -6.09 0.05
C ARG A 184 19.67 -7.45 0.59
N ASP A 185 19.23 -7.78 1.80
CA ASP A 185 19.52 -9.08 2.42
C ASP A 185 18.98 -10.26 1.60
N HIS A 186 18.03 -9.99 0.69
CA HIS A 186 17.38 -10.97 -0.17
C HIS A 186 17.64 -10.74 -1.66
N ASP A 187 18.71 -10.01 -2.01
CA ASP A 187 19.09 -9.73 -3.40
C ASP A 187 17.97 -9.07 -4.24
N TYR A 188 17.21 -8.16 -3.63
CA TYR A 188 16.29 -7.28 -4.36
C TYR A 188 16.89 -5.89 -4.56
N PRO A 189 16.65 -5.26 -5.73
CA PRO A 189 17.12 -3.90 -5.97
C PRO A 189 16.38 -2.92 -5.06
N ASP A 190 17.10 -1.93 -4.52
CA ASP A 190 16.56 -0.85 -3.69
C ASP A 190 16.69 0.53 -4.38
N PRO A 191 16.10 0.73 -5.58
CA PRO A 191 16.41 1.87 -6.41
C PRO A 191 15.93 3.21 -5.84
N GLY A 192 16.63 4.27 -6.23
CA GLY A 192 16.25 5.64 -5.92
C GLY A 192 16.32 5.98 -4.44
N ARG A 193 15.45 6.90 -4.05
CA ARG A 193 15.25 7.42 -2.69
C ARG A 193 13.77 7.74 -2.49
N PRO A 194 12.88 6.73 -2.61
CA PRO A 194 11.45 6.95 -2.62
C PRO A 194 11.00 7.75 -1.42
N ARG A 195 10.15 8.77 -1.66
CA ARG A 195 9.62 9.65 -0.62
C ARG A 195 8.37 9.07 0.01
N GLY A 196 8.36 9.04 1.33
CA GLY A 196 7.20 8.81 2.18
C GLY A 196 6.67 10.14 2.70
N ARG A 197 5.40 10.43 2.44
CA ARG A 197 4.74 11.66 2.88
C ARG A 197 3.55 11.38 3.75
N GLN A 198 3.21 12.35 4.59
CA GLN A 198 1.95 12.36 5.33
C GLN A 198 1.00 13.36 4.67
N LEU A 199 -0.13 12.87 4.18
CA LEU A 199 -1.15 13.71 3.56
C LEU A 199 -2.02 14.37 4.62
N ARG A 200 -2.25 15.67 4.45
CA ARG A 200 -3.18 16.50 5.22
C ARG A 200 -4.36 16.99 4.35
N PRO A 201 -5.52 17.33 4.92
CA PRO A 201 -5.89 17.21 6.33
C PRO A 201 -5.97 15.75 6.80
N GLU A 202 -5.92 15.55 8.12
CA GLU A 202 -6.10 14.21 8.71
C GLU A 202 -7.42 13.58 8.25
N GLY A 203 -7.37 12.31 7.88
CA GLY A 203 -8.51 11.55 7.38
C GLY A 203 -8.73 11.64 5.87
N ILE A 204 -7.90 12.38 5.11
CA ILE A 204 -8.03 12.49 3.65
C ILE A 204 -7.99 11.14 2.92
N LEU A 205 -7.28 10.15 3.46
CA LEU A 205 -7.27 8.78 2.95
C LEU A 205 -8.20 7.88 3.76
N MET A 206 -8.17 7.98 5.10
CA MET A 206 -8.93 7.06 5.97
C MET A 206 -10.44 7.16 5.77
N ARG A 207 -10.95 8.35 5.42
CA ARG A 207 -12.37 8.56 5.10
C ARG A 207 -12.80 7.89 3.78
N PHE A 208 -11.84 7.41 2.99
CA PHE A 208 -12.04 6.56 1.81
C PHE A 208 -11.55 5.13 2.04
N SER A 209 -11.49 4.69 3.30
CA SER A 209 -11.11 3.32 3.69
C SER A 209 -9.69 2.89 3.31
N THR A 210 -8.74 3.82 3.16
CA THR A 210 -7.31 3.49 3.00
C THR A 210 -6.41 4.23 4.00
N ALA A 211 -5.39 3.56 4.50
CA ALA A 211 -4.41 4.14 5.43
C ALA A 211 -3.24 4.82 4.70
N GLY A 212 -2.96 4.37 3.49
CA GLY A 212 -1.86 4.83 2.64
C GLY A 212 -2.16 4.61 1.16
N VAL A 213 -1.34 5.22 0.32
CA VAL A 213 -1.37 5.03 -1.13
C VAL A 213 -0.02 5.39 -1.74
N TYR A 214 0.54 4.46 -2.48
CA TYR A 214 1.57 4.76 -3.46
C TYR A 214 0.92 5.34 -4.71
N TRP A 215 1.32 6.55 -5.11
CA TRP A 215 0.74 7.26 -6.25
C TRP A 215 1.69 7.17 -7.46
N PRO A 216 1.49 6.24 -8.42
CA PRO A 216 2.51 5.91 -9.41
C PRO A 216 2.82 7.06 -10.38
N TRP A 217 1.81 7.88 -10.72
CA TRP A 217 1.98 9.02 -11.64
C TRP A 217 2.90 10.12 -11.11
N VAL A 218 3.20 10.11 -9.80
CA VAL A 218 4.18 11.01 -9.19
C VAL A 218 5.21 10.25 -8.36
N GLY A 219 5.25 8.92 -8.48
CA GLY A 219 6.19 8.03 -7.80
C GLY A 219 6.28 8.19 -6.28
N GLU A 220 5.24 8.67 -5.59
CA GLU A 220 5.32 9.05 -4.16
C GLU A 220 4.51 8.09 -3.27
N SER A 221 5.11 7.65 -2.16
CA SER A 221 4.43 6.90 -1.11
C SER A 221 3.77 7.87 -0.14
N ASN A 222 2.49 7.66 0.16
CA ASN A 222 1.72 8.58 0.98
C ASN A 222 0.98 7.81 2.07
N ILE A 223 0.98 8.32 3.30
CA ILE A 223 0.15 7.82 4.39
C ILE A 223 -0.76 8.93 4.91
N ASP A 224 -1.87 8.58 5.54
CA ASP A 224 -2.72 9.58 6.19
C ASP A 224 -2.02 10.17 7.42
N ALA A 225 -1.96 11.50 7.53
CA ALA A 225 -1.38 12.16 8.70
C ALA A 225 -2.13 11.83 10.00
N GLY A 226 -3.42 11.49 9.90
CA GLY A 226 -4.31 11.17 11.02
C GLY A 226 -4.15 9.75 11.57
N LEU A 227 -3.31 8.89 10.97
CA LEU A 227 -3.02 7.57 11.53
C LEU A 227 -2.49 7.69 12.96
N HIS A 228 -2.82 6.71 13.81
CA HIS A 228 -2.21 6.63 15.13
C HIS A 228 -0.69 6.45 14.97
N PRO A 229 0.17 7.08 15.79
CA PRO A 229 1.62 6.99 15.65
C PRO A 229 2.14 5.55 15.49
N LEU A 230 1.67 4.62 16.32
CA LEU A 230 2.00 3.18 16.24
C LEU A 230 1.64 2.50 14.90
N GLN A 231 0.73 3.07 14.10
CA GLN A 231 0.38 2.52 12.78
C GLN A 231 1.31 3.02 11.67
N LYS A 232 1.89 4.23 11.83
CA LYS A 232 2.62 4.91 10.76
C LYS A 232 3.84 4.13 10.25
N PRO A 233 4.70 3.50 11.09
CA PRO A 233 5.88 2.78 10.60
C PRO A 233 5.54 1.65 9.63
N ALA A 234 4.63 0.76 10.02
CA ALA A 234 4.25 -0.39 9.20
C ALA A 234 3.52 0.02 7.92
N VAL A 235 2.60 0.99 7.99
CA VAL A 235 1.91 1.51 6.80
C VAL A 235 2.91 2.19 5.86
N MET A 236 3.83 3.00 6.39
CA MET A 236 4.87 3.64 5.57
C MET A 236 5.78 2.61 4.89
N ALA A 237 6.21 1.56 5.61
CA ALA A 237 7.03 0.50 5.04
C ALA A 237 6.30 -0.24 3.91
N HIS A 238 5.00 -0.49 4.07
CA HIS A 238 4.14 -1.07 3.04
C HIS A 238 4.09 -0.18 1.80
N GLU A 239 3.81 1.12 1.95
CA GLU A 239 3.77 2.05 0.81
C GLU A 239 5.15 2.24 0.14
N LEU A 240 6.23 2.08 0.91
CA LEU A 240 7.59 2.07 0.37
C LEU A 240 7.88 0.79 -0.41
N ALA A 241 7.35 -0.36 -0.01
CA ALA A 241 7.44 -1.58 -0.81
C ALA A 241 6.79 -1.39 -2.19
N HIS A 242 5.62 -0.75 -2.26
CA HIS A 242 5.06 -0.33 -3.56
C HIS A 242 6.02 0.56 -4.34
N ALA A 243 6.64 1.53 -3.69
CA ALA A 243 7.64 2.40 -4.32
C ALA A 243 8.91 1.66 -4.77
N TYR A 244 9.26 0.51 -4.19
CA TYR A 244 10.32 -0.38 -4.69
C TYR A 244 9.84 -1.39 -5.74
N GLY A 245 8.60 -1.24 -6.20
CA GLY A 245 8.07 -1.95 -7.36
C GLY A 245 7.45 -3.29 -7.02
N PHE A 246 6.80 -3.42 -5.86
CA PHE A 246 5.93 -4.57 -5.57
C PHE A 246 4.47 -4.15 -5.72
N GLY A 247 3.71 -4.87 -6.54
CA GLY A 247 2.29 -4.55 -6.79
C GLY A 247 1.33 -5.25 -5.82
N ASP A 248 1.69 -6.43 -5.33
CA ASP A 248 0.84 -7.25 -4.47
C ASP A 248 0.84 -6.77 -3.01
N GLU A 249 -0.34 -6.50 -2.44
CA GLU A 249 -0.47 -5.95 -1.07
C GLU A 249 0.07 -6.91 0.01
N GLY A 250 -0.10 -8.21 -0.20
CA GLY A 250 0.42 -9.26 0.69
C GLY A 250 1.94 -9.22 0.73
N THR A 251 2.56 -9.11 -0.43
CA THR A 251 4.01 -8.93 -0.62
C THR A 251 4.51 -7.62 -0.02
N CYS A 252 3.81 -6.50 -0.22
CA CYS A 252 4.15 -5.22 0.41
C CYS A 252 4.08 -5.30 1.95
N THR A 253 3.07 -6.00 2.48
CA THR A 253 2.95 -6.22 3.93
C THR A 253 4.03 -7.18 4.44
N PHE A 254 4.41 -8.20 3.67
CA PHE A 254 5.53 -9.08 4.00
C PHE A 254 6.85 -8.31 4.09
N TRP A 255 7.13 -7.43 3.13
CA TRP A 255 8.30 -6.55 3.19
C TRP A 255 8.26 -5.59 4.37
N ALA A 256 7.10 -5.06 4.72
CA ALA A 256 6.93 -4.22 5.91
C ALA A 256 7.19 -5.00 7.20
N TRP A 257 6.71 -6.24 7.31
CA TRP A 257 7.01 -7.13 8.43
C TRP A 257 8.51 -7.42 8.52
N LEU A 258 9.13 -7.79 7.40
CA LEU A 258 10.54 -8.13 7.32
C LEU A 258 11.43 -6.92 7.67
N ALA A 259 11.07 -5.72 7.22
CA ALA A 259 11.72 -4.47 7.64
C ALA A 259 11.65 -4.26 9.16
N GLY A 260 10.50 -4.55 9.78
CA GLY A 260 10.31 -4.48 11.23
C GLY A 260 11.17 -5.45 12.05
N GLN A 261 11.61 -6.56 11.45
CA GLN A 261 12.50 -7.51 12.12
C GLN A 261 13.96 -6.99 12.21
N ARG A 262 14.30 -5.92 11.50
CA ARG A 262 15.68 -5.36 11.43
C ARG A 262 15.92 -4.15 12.31
N THR A 263 14.88 -3.62 12.92
CA THR A 263 15.01 -2.42 13.75
C THR A 263 15.53 -2.78 15.12
N GLU A 264 16.52 -2.02 15.59
CA GLU A 264 17.03 -2.07 16.96
C GLU A 264 16.34 -1.05 17.88
N ASP A 265 15.64 -0.07 17.29
CA ASP A 265 14.83 0.90 18.04
C ASP A 265 13.61 0.21 18.67
N PRO A 266 13.44 0.23 20.01
CA PRO A 266 12.35 -0.49 20.68
C PRO A 266 10.95 -0.01 20.28
N ALA A 267 10.77 1.29 20.01
CA ALA A 267 9.48 1.86 19.64
C ALA A 267 9.06 1.43 18.24
N LEU A 268 10.00 1.43 17.29
CA LEU A 268 9.76 0.90 15.95
C LEU A 268 9.56 -0.62 16.00
N ALA A 269 10.36 -1.36 16.79
CA ALA A 269 10.24 -2.81 16.94
C ALA A 269 8.83 -3.19 17.41
N TYR A 270 8.35 -2.51 18.45
CA TYR A 270 7.00 -2.65 18.97
C TYR A 270 5.94 -2.29 17.91
N ALA A 271 6.05 -1.13 17.26
CA ALA A 271 5.06 -0.68 16.28
C ALA A 271 4.92 -1.64 15.08
N PHE A 272 6.02 -2.14 14.53
CA PHE A 272 6.01 -3.11 13.43
C PHE A 272 5.43 -4.46 13.85
N ARG A 273 5.88 -5.00 15.00
CA ARG A 273 5.38 -6.27 15.53
C ARG A 273 3.91 -6.18 15.88
N LEU A 274 3.46 -5.05 16.44
CA LEU A 274 2.06 -4.81 16.77
C LEU A 274 1.20 -4.81 15.51
N ALA A 275 1.70 -4.25 14.40
CA ALA A 275 0.97 -4.24 13.12
C ALA A 275 0.72 -5.66 12.58
N TYR A 276 1.72 -6.55 12.61
CA TYR A 276 1.54 -7.95 12.20
C TYR A 276 0.73 -8.74 13.23
N TRP A 277 1.02 -8.59 14.53
CA TRP A 277 0.30 -9.26 15.60
C TRP A 277 -1.21 -8.96 15.57
N ARG A 278 -1.60 -7.69 15.37
CA ARG A 278 -3.02 -7.30 15.22
C ARG A 278 -3.72 -8.05 14.08
N ARG A 279 -2.98 -8.41 13.03
CA ARG A 279 -3.50 -9.16 11.88
C ARG A 279 -3.82 -10.61 12.27
N ILE A 280 -2.89 -11.31 12.91
CA ILE A 280 -3.09 -12.70 13.35
C ILE A 280 -4.05 -12.80 14.53
N ALA A 281 -4.02 -11.84 15.47
CA ALA A 281 -4.96 -11.75 16.59
C ALA A 281 -6.39 -11.47 16.10
N GLY A 282 -6.54 -10.64 15.06
CA GLY A 282 -7.83 -10.42 14.40
C GLY A 282 -8.42 -11.70 13.81
N ARG A 283 -7.58 -12.59 13.26
CA ARG A 283 -8.01 -13.91 12.75
C ARG A 283 -8.41 -14.85 13.88
N LEU A 284 -7.60 -14.94 14.93
CA LEU A 284 -7.93 -15.75 16.10
C LEU A 284 -9.25 -15.28 16.73
N ARG A 285 -9.47 -13.97 16.86
CA ARG A 285 -10.74 -13.41 17.34
C ARG A 285 -11.94 -13.83 16.48
N MET A 286 -11.77 -13.92 15.16
CA MET A 286 -12.86 -14.36 14.28
C MET A 286 -13.12 -15.87 14.39
N ALA A 287 -12.08 -16.66 14.61
CA ALA A 287 -12.20 -18.11 14.75
C ALA A 287 -12.74 -18.53 16.13
N GLU A 288 -12.32 -17.84 17.20
CA GLU A 288 -12.62 -18.18 18.60
C GLU A 288 -12.95 -16.91 19.42
N PRO A 289 -14.08 -16.24 19.14
CA PRO A 289 -14.38 -14.90 19.69
C PRO A 289 -14.45 -14.86 21.22
N GLU A 290 -15.11 -15.83 21.85
CA GLU A 290 -15.27 -15.89 23.32
C GLU A 290 -13.93 -16.20 24.00
N ALA A 291 -13.23 -17.25 23.55
CA ALA A 291 -11.92 -17.63 24.10
C ALA A 291 -10.88 -16.51 23.93
N TYR A 292 -10.84 -15.85 22.77
CA TYR A 292 -9.97 -14.70 22.54
C TYR A 292 -10.33 -13.52 23.45
N ALA A 293 -11.61 -13.24 23.67
CA ALA A 293 -12.04 -12.14 24.54
C ALA A 293 -11.62 -12.38 25.99
N THR A 294 -11.82 -13.59 26.52
CA THR A 294 -11.37 -13.98 27.87
C THR A 294 -9.85 -13.90 27.98
N TRP A 295 -9.11 -14.53 27.08
CA TRP A 295 -7.64 -14.45 27.07
C TRP A 295 -7.13 -13.01 26.98
N ARG A 296 -7.72 -12.18 26.12
CA ARG A 296 -7.36 -10.77 26.00
C ARG A 296 -7.61 -10.01 27.31
N ALA A 297 -8.69 -10.30 28.02
CA ALA A 297 -9.00 -9.63 29.28
C ALA A 297 -8.00 -10.02 30.39
N ASP A 298 -7.65 -11.30 30.45
CA ASP A 298 -6.91 -11.89 31.59
C ASP A 298 -5.39 -11.87 31.40
N SER A 299 -4.91 -12.03 30.16
CA SER A 299 -3.50 -12.32 29.88
C SER A 299 -2.79 -11.28 29.01
N LEU A 300 -3.50 -10.47 28.23
CA LEU A 300 -2.85 -9.46 27.39
C LEU A 300 -2.38 -8.28 28.26
N ASP A 301 -1.12 -7.89 28.09
CA ASP A 301 -0.49 -6.80 28.83
C ASP A 301 -1.38 -5.54 28.83
N PRO A 302 -1.62 -4.91 30.01
CA PRO A 302 -2.49 -3.73 30.12
C PRO A 302 -2.07 -2.58 29.20
N GLY A 303 -0.77 -2.38 29.02
CA GLY A 303 -0.24 -1.37 28.13
C GLY A 303 -0.60 -1.63 26.68
N ILE A 304 -0.44 -2.88 26.21
CA ILE A 304 -0.86 -3.27 24.85
C ILE A 304 -2.36 -3.07 24.68
N ARG A 305 -3.18 -3.40 25.68
CA ARG A 305 -4.64 -3.17 25.63
C ARG A 305 -4.98 -1.69 25.47
N ASN A 306 -4.27 -0.81 26.19
CA ASN A 306 -4.46 0.63 26.13
C ASN A 306 -4.00 1.21 24.78
N ASP A 307 -2.88 0.73 24.23
CA ASP A 307 -2.42 1.13 22.89
C ASP A 307 -3.43 0.73 21.80
N LEU A 308 -3.97 -0.49 21.88
CA LEU A 308 -5.02 -0.96 20.96
C LEU A 308 -6.26 -0.07 21.07
N GLN A 309 -6.68 0.27 22.29
CA GLN A 309 -7.82 1.15 22.51
C GLN A 309 -7.57 2.55 21.94
N ALA A 310 -6.38 3.11 22.13
CA ALA A 310 -6.00 4.40 21.57
C ALA A 310 -6.01 4.39 20.03
N ILE A 311 -5.52 3.31 19.41
CA ILE A 311 -5.62 3.11 17.95
C ILE A 311 -7.08 3.09 17.50
N TYR A 312 -7.95 2.32 18.16
CA TYR A 312 -9.37 2.25 17.80
C TYR A 312 -10.09 3.59 17.97
N THR A 313 -9.87 4.27 19.10
CA THR A 313 -10.42 5.61 19.37
C THR A 313 -9.94 6.62 18.32
N ASN A 314 -8.68 6.57 17.92
CA ASN A 314 -8.16 7.46 16.88
C ASN A 314 -8.79 7.17 15.51
N SER A 315 -8.90 5.90 15.10
CA SER A 315 -9.54 5.54 13.84
C SER A 315 -11.03 5.93 13.79
N ALA A 316 -11.74 5.89 14.91
CA ALA A 316 -13.15 6.28 15.00
C ALA A 316 -13.40 7.77 14.68
N ARG A 317 -12.38 8.63 14.75
CA ARG A 317 -12.47 10.06 14.35
C ARG A 317 -12.71 10.25 12.85
N PHE A 318 -12.42 9.23 12.05
CA PHE A 318 -12.41 9.28 10.60
C PHE A 318 -13.42 8.31 10.00
N GLU A 319 -14.70 8.52 10.32
CA GLU A 319 -15.80 7.77 9.70
C GLU A 319 -15.76 7.86 8.18
N ASP A 320 -15.99 6.72 7.53
CA ASP A 320 -16.04 6.58 6.08
C ASP A 320 -17.14 7.47 5.50
N ILE A 321 -16.81 8.26 4.47
CA ILE A 321 -17.76 9.18 3.84
C ILE A 321 -18.80 8.43 3.00
N ALA A 322 -18.50 7.20 2.54
CA ALA A 322 -19.38 6.45 1.66
C ALA A 322 -19.40 4.93 1.96
N PRO A 323 -19.79 4.51 3.17
CA PRO A 323 -19.79 3.10 3.57
C PRO A 323 -20.71 2.25 2.70
N ALA A 324 -21.80 2.82 2.17
CA ALA A 324 -22.72 2.12 1.26
C ALA A 324 -22.12 1.85 -0.13
N ILE A 325 -21.34 2.79 -0.68
CA ILE A 325 -20.63 2.59 -1.96
C ILE A 325 -19.55 1.53 -1.79
N ARG A 326 -18.77 1.62 -0.69
CA ARG A 326 -17.82 0.58 -0.31
C ARG A 326 -18.50 -0.78 -0.22
N ASN A 327 -19.58 -0.89 0.54
CA ASN A 327 -20.30 -2.16 0.72
C ASN A 327 -20.93 -2.65 -0.59
N ALA A 328 -21.35 -1.77 -1.50
CA ALA A 328 -21.87 -2.14 -2.81
C ALA A 328 -20.77 -2.65 -3.76
N THR A 329 -19.62 -1.98 -3.80
CA THR A 329 -18.43 -2.46 -4.53
C THR A 329 -17.93 -3.76 -3.93
N TYR A 330 -17.84 -3.86 -2.60
CA TYR A 330 -17.53 -5.10 -1.87
C TYR A 330 -18.51 -6.22 -2.23
N ASN A 331 -19.81 -6.00 -2.14
CA ASN A 331 -20.83 -7.03 -2.39
C ASN A 331 -20.91 -7.44 -3.87
N THR A 332 -20.69 -6.51 -4.80
CA THR A 332 -20.68 -6.80 -6.25
C THR A 332 -19.42 -7.57 -6.64
N TYR A 333 -18.28 -7.21 -6.05
CA TYR A 333 -17.02 -7.94 -6.20
C TYR A 333 -17.11 -9.36 -5.63
N LEU A 334 -17.65 -9.51 -4.41
CA LEU A 334 -17.86 -10.81 -3.75
C LEU A 334 -18.80 -11.74 -4.54
N LYS A 335 -19.84 -11.20 -5.18
CA LYS A 335 -20.81 -11.98 -5.97
C LYS A 335 -20.31 -12.35 -7.37
N ALA A 336 -19.43 -11.56 -7.97
CA ALA A 336 -18.97 -11.79 -9.35
C ALA A 336 -17.85 -12.84 -9.46
N GLN A 337 -17.14 -13.15 -8.37
CA GLN A 337 -15.96 -14.01 -8.41
C GLN A 337 -15.90 -15.11 -7.33
N GLY A 338 -16.82 -15.16 -6.36
CA GLY A 338 -16.74 -16.16 -5.26
C GLY A 338 -15.46 -16.03 -4.42
N VAL A 339 -14.88 -14.83 -4.37
CA VAL A 339 -13.50 -14.55 -3.98
C VAL A 339 -13.47 -13.26 -3.15
N HIS A 340 -12.92 -13.38 -1.94
CA HIS A 340 -13.00 -12.45 -0.81
C HIS A 340 -11.81 -11.45 -0.79
N ASP A 341 -11.70 -10.43 -1.66
CA ASP A 341 -10.41 -9.69 -1.74
C ASP A 341 -10.08 -8.66 -0.65
N GLY A 342 -11.04 -8.29 0.19
CA GLY A 342 -10.73 -7.65 1.48
C GLY A 342 -10.11 -8.62 2.51
N LEU A 343 -10.06 -9.91 2.21
CA LEU A 343 -9.64 -11.03 3.06
C LEU A 343 -8.57 -11.93 2.39
N LEU A 344 -8.43 -11.90 1.06
CA LEU A 344 -7.45 -12.69 0.31
C LEU A 344 -6.03 -12.19 0.51
N ASN A 345 -5.81 -10.87 0.48
CA ASN A 345 -4.48 -10.34 0.79
C ASN A 345 -4.09 -10.44 2.27
N TYR A 346 -5.07 -10.63 3.17
CA TYR A 346 -4.79 -10.93 4.57
C TYR A 346 -4.32 -12.38 4.76
N GLY A 347 -4.78 -13.31 3.91
CA GLY A 347 -4.31 -14.70 3.86
C GLY A 347 -2.89 -14.80 3.36
N THR A 348 -2.63 -14.14 2.23
CA THR A 348 -1.34 -14.18 1.56
C THR A 348 -0.20 -13.76 2.47
N VAL A 349 -0.31 -12.63 3.20
CA VAL A 349 0.79 -12.21 4.07
C VAL A 349 1.06 -13.17 5.23
N VAL A 350 0.03 -13.74 5.87
CA VAL A 350 0.26 -14.73 6.94
C VAL A 350 0.96 -15.95 6.36
N GLN A 351 0.57 -16.37 5.16
CA GLN A 351 1.22 -17.49 4.48
C GLN A 351 2.67 -17.19 4.08
N LEU A 352 2.95 -15.97 3.64
CA LEU A 352 4.31 -15.52 3.31
C LEU A 352 5.18 -15.46 4.57
N VAL A 353 4.69 -14.84 5.65
CA VAL A 353 5.45 -14.69 6.89
C VAL A 353 5.69 -16.04 7.57
N GLU A 354 4.66 -16.87 7.74
CA GLU A 354 4.83 -18.18 8.40
C GLU A 354 5.60 -19.17 7.51
N GLY A 355 5.47 -19.07 6.18
CA GLY A 355 6.30 -19.82 5.24
C GLY A 355 7.77 -19.46 5.34
N TYR A 356 8.07 -18.16 5.38
CA TYR A 356 9.42 -17.63 5.54
C TYR A 356 10.03 -18.03 6.89
N ARG A 357 9.29 -17.89 8.00
CA ARG A 357 9.73 -18.31 9.35
C ARG A 357 10.10 -19.79 9.44
N ARG A 358 9.41 -20.66 8.69
CA ARG A 358 9.72 -22.10 8.64
C ARG A 358 11.00 -22.38 7.87
N ALA A 359 11.30 -21.61 6.84
CA ALA A 359 12.53 -21.72 6.06
C ALA A 359 13.74 -21.11 6.79
N GLU A 360 13.53 -20.03 7.55
CA GLU A 360 14.55 -19.26 8.26
C GLU A 360 14.25 -19.17 9.77
N PRO A 361 14.60 -20.19 10.58
CA PRO A 361 14.23 -20.24 12.00
C PRO A 361 14.81 -19.08 12.84
N SER A 362 15.90 -18.46 12.39
CA SER A 362 16.53 -17.30 13.04
C SER A 362 15.81 -15.97 12.79
N ALA A 363 14.77 -15.93 11.95
CA ALA A 363 13.95 -14.74 11.70
C ALA A 363 12.71 -14.64 12.61
N GLY A 364 12.57 -15.59 13.55
CA GLY A 364 11.44 -15.79 14.46
C GLY A 364 11.13 -14.61 15.36
#